data_AF-A0A139RIJ3-F1
#
_entry.id   AF-A0A139RIJ3-F1
#
_cell.length_a   1.000
_cell.length_b   1.000
_cell.length_c   1.000
_cell.angle_alpha   90.00
_cell.angle_beta   90.00
_cell.angle_gamma   90.00
#
_symmetry.space_group_name_H-M   'P 1'
#
loop_
_entity.id
_entity.type
_entity.pdbx_description
1 polymer ?
#
loop_
_entity_poly.entity_id
_entity_poly.type
_entity_poly.pdbx_seq_one_letter_code
_entity_poly.pdbx_strand_id
1 'polypeptide(L)'
;MATLARDRQFNFRVNADMLNGAKEVLEKKGLTLSDALNLFLEQVVAKQELPIQTEDEMRAEAFLAELTAELDKGYQDVLAGRTTPAREVFAKYGL
;
A
#
# COMPACT_ATOMS: atom_id res chain seq x y z
N MET A 1 -19.18 -21.07 6.20
CA MET A 1 -18.39 -19.91 6.64
C MET A 1 -18.98 -19.45 7.96
N ALA A 2 -18.22 -19.51 9.06
CA ALA A 2 -18.74 -19.14 10.38
C ALA A 2 -19.00 -17.63 10.41
N THR A 3 -20.26 -17.23 10.55
CA THR A 3 -20.63 -15.82 10.73
C THR A 3 -20.19 -15.41 12.13
N LEU A 4 -19.21 -14.51 12.23
CA LEU A 4 -18.77 -13.95 13.51
C LEU A 4 -19.96 -13.25 14.19
N ALA A 5 -20.24 -13.64 15.44
CA ALA A 5 -21.30 -13.01 16.22
C ALA A 5 -20.85 -11.61 16.67
N ARG A 6 -21.73 -10.61 16.47
CA ARG A 6 -21.51 -9.24 16.97
C ARG A 6 -22.00 -9.14 18.41
N ASP A 7 -21.19 -9.59 19.36
CA ASP A 7 -21.57 -9.77 20.77
C ASP A 7 -20.97 -8.73 21.74
N ARG A 8 -20.01 -7.92 21.30
CA ARG A 8 -19.36 -6.89 22.12
C ARG A 8 -19.46 -5.50 21.52
N GLN A 9 -19.62 -4.50 22.39
CA GLN A 9 -19.55 -3.08 22.04
C GLN A 9 -18.18 -2.51 22.41
N PHE A 10 -17.58 -1.75 21.49
CA PHE A 10 -16.34 -1.01 21.70
C PHE A 10 -16.57 0.47 21.40
N ASN A 11 -16.16 1.34 22.33
CA ASN A 11 -16.27 2.79 22.19
C ASN A 11 -14.87 3.39 22.15
N PHE A 12 -14.59 4.24 21.17
CA PHE A 12 -13.31 4.93 21.04
C PHE A 12 -13.52 6.37 20.54
N ARG A 13 -12.55 7.24 20.81
CA ARG A 13 -12.59 8.64 20.35
C ARG A 13 -12.04 8.73 18.94
N VAL A 14 -12.71 9.50 18.11
CA VAL A 14 -12.31 9.78 16.72
C VAL A 14 -12.54 11.24 16.37
N ASN A 15 -11.86 11.71 15.33
CA ASN A 15 -12.18 13.00 14.72
C ASN A 15 -13.54 12.93 14.00
N ALA A 16 -14.40 13.91 14.24
CA ALA A 16 -15.76 13.93 13.71
C ALA A 16 -15.82 14.12 12.19
N ASP A 17 -14.98 14.98 11.63
CA ASP A 17 -14.94 15.25 10.19
C ASP A 17 -14.46 14.03 9.41
N MET A 18 -13.40 13.37 9.90
CA MET A 18 -12.92 12.10 9.34
C MET A 18 -13.98 11.00 9.44
N LEU A 19 -14.71 10.92 10.56
CA LEU A 19 -15.76 9.92 10.73
C LEU A 19 -16.90 10.11 9.71
N ASN A 20 -17.31 11.34 9.49
CA ASN A 20 -18.37 11.66 8.53
C ASN A 20 -17.92 11.36 7.09
N GLY A 21 -16.71 11.79 6.71
CA GLY A 21 -16.15 11.46 5.40
C GLY A 21 -16.02 9.95 5.17
N ALA A 22 -15.58 9.20 6.18
CA ALA A 22 -15.50 7.74 6.10
C ALA A 22 -16.89 7.10 5.91
N LYS A 23 -17.91 7.57 6.63
CA LYS A 23 -19.30 7.08 6.47
C LYS A 23 -19.80 7.27 5.05
N GLU A 24 -19.61 8.45 4.45
CA GLU A 24 -20.03 8.70 3.06
C GLU A 24 -19.34 7.75 2.06
N VAL A 25 -18.06 7.46 2.25
CA VAL A 25 -17.32 6.53 1.39
C VAL A 25 -17.83 5.09 1.54
N LEU A 26 -18.12 4.66 2.77
CA LEU A 26 -18.63 3.33 3.06
C LEU A 26 -20.07 3.13 2.57
N GLU A 27 -20.93 4.14 2.73
CA GLU A 27 -22.30 4.12 2.25
C GLU A 27 -22.35 3.99 0.71
N LYS A 28 -21.45 4.67 -0.02
CA LYS A 28 -21.30 4.49 -1.47
C LYS A 28 -20.94 3.06 -1.88
N LYS A 29 -20.31 2.29 -0.98
CA LYS A 29 -19.97 0.87 -1.16
C LYS A 29 -21.04 -0.08 -0.60
N GLY A 30 -22.14 0.44 -0.06
CA GLY A 30 -23.20 -0.35 0.59
C GLY A 30 -22.77 -0.98 1.91
N LEU A 31 -21.73 -0.44 2.57
CA LEU A 31 -21.19 -0.95 3.82
C LEU A 31 -21.53 0.00 4.96
N THR A 32 -21.85 -0.55 6.13
CA THR A 32 -21.93 0.25 7.36
C THR A 32 -20.54 0.40 7.98
N LEU A 33 -20.37 1.41 8.84
CA LEU A 33 -19.14 1.58 9.61
C LEU A 33 -18.83 0.34 10.47
N SER A 34 -19.85 -0.28 11.05
CA SER A 34 -19.70 -1.51 11.85
C SER A 34 -19.23 -2.68 10.99
N ASP A 35 -19.75 -2.83 9.77
CA ASP A 35 -19.30 -3.90 8.87
C ASP A 35 -17.85 -3.68 8.44
N ALA A 36 -17.46 -2.43 8.12
CA ALA A 36 -16.09 -2.08 7.78
C ALA A 36 -15.11 -2.36 8.95
N LEU A 37 -15.51 -2.05 10.19
CA LEU A 37 -14.70 -2.34 11.37
C LEU A 37 -14.55 -3.85 11.63
N ASN A 38 -15.60 -4.65 11.41
CA ASN A 38 -15.50 -6.09 11.53
C ASN A 38 -14.55 -6.68 10.49
N LEU A 39 -14.64 -6.24 9.23
CA LEU A 39 -13.72 -6.65 8.17
C LEU A 39 -12.26 -6.29 8.51
N PHE A 40 -12.04 -5.11 9.09
CA PHE A 40 -10.72 -4.70 9.56
C PHE A 40 -10.19 -5.64 10.66
N LEU A 41 -10.99 -5.97 11.67
CA LEU A 41 -10.60 -6.91 12.73
C LEU A 41 -10.35 -8.32 12.20
N GLU A 42 -11.17 -8.80 11.26
CA GLU A 42 -10.96 -10.07 10.58
C GLU A 42 -9.61 -10.10 9.85
N GLN A 43 -9.25 -9.01 9.17
CA GLN A 43 -7.95 -8.92 8.49
C GLN A 43 -6.77 -8.89 9.45
N VAL A 44 -6.89 -8.18 10.59
CA VAL A 44 -5.85 -8.18 11.64
C VAL A 44 -5.60 -9.61 12.14
N VAL A 45 -6.67 -10.36 12.41
CA VAL A 45 -6.57 -11.75 12.87
C VAL A 45 -6.01 -12.67 11.78
N ALA A 46 -6.46 -12.50 10.54
CA ALA A 46 -6.06 -13.35 9.41
C ALA A 46 -4.58 -13.17 9.04
N LYS A 47 -4.09 -11.94 9.03
CA LYS A 47 -2.69 -11.63 8.64
C LYS A 47 -1.73 -11.59 9.83
N GLN A 48 -2.25 -11.57 11.06
CA GLN A 48 -1.46 -11.38 12.29
C GLN A 48 -0.63 -10.08 12.29
N GLU A 49 -1.06 -9.09 11.51
CA GLU A 49 -0.41 -7.80 11.33
C GLU A 49 -1.47 -6.71 11.14
N LEU A 50 -1.08 -5.44 11.24
CA LEU A 50 -1.98 -4.32 10.93
C LEU A 50 -2.19 -4.25 9.41
N PRO A 51 -3.42 -4.43 8.89
CA PRO A 51 -3.69 -4.48 7.45
C PRO A 51 -3.77 -3.09 6.81
N ILE A 52 -3.09 -2.11 7.41
CA ILE A 52 -2.98 -0.74 6.91
C ILE A 52 -1.48 -0.48 6.84
N GLN A 53 -0.99 -0.14 5.65
CA GLN A 53 0.39 0.24 5.48
C GLN A 53 0.62 1.58 6.19
N THR A 54 1.70 1.64 6.93
CA THR A 54 2.23 2.90 7.45
C THR A 54 2.68 3.79 6.29
N GLU A 55 2.75 5.10 6.50
CA GLU A 55 3.28 6.01 5.49
C GLU A 55 4.70 5.66 5.05
N ASP A 56 5.49 5.05 5.95
CA ASP A 56 6.86 4.63 5.66
C ASP A 56 6.87 3.38 4.77
N GLU A 57 6.00 2.40 5.04
CA GLU A 57 5.83 1.22 4.18
C GLU A 57 5.33 1.62 2.79
N MET A 58 4.36 2.53 2.70
CA MET A 58 3.88 3.06 1.42
C MET A 58 4.99 3.75 0.63
N ARG A 59 5.83 4.54 1.31
CA ARG A 59 6.99 5.21 0.68
C ARG A 59 8.03 4.22 0.20
N ALA A 60 8.33 3.19 1.01
CA ALA A 60 9.26 2.14 0.64
C ALA A 60 8.76 1.36 -0.59
N GLU A 61 7.46 1.01 -0.63
CA GLU A 61 6.87 0.31 -1.76
C GLU A 61 6.87 1.15 -3.04
N ALA A 62 6.54 2.44 -2.94
CA ALA A 62 6.63 3.37 -4.07
C ALA A 62 8.06 3.48 -4.62
N PHE A 63 9.06 3.58 -3.74
CA PHE A 63 10.47 3.62 -4.12
C PHE A 63 10.93 2.32 -4.80
N LEU A 64 10.51 1.16 -4.27
CA LEU A 64 10.80 -0.14 -4.90
C LEU A 64 10.15 -0.27 -6.28
N ALA A 65 8.91 0.21 -6.44
CA ALA A 65 8.24 0.23 -7.72
C ALA A 65 8.97 1.12 -8.75
N GLU A 66 9.45 2.29 -8.33
CA GLU A 66 10.27 3.17 -9.16
C GLU A 66 11.60 2.51 -9.56
N LEU A 67 12.32 1.93 -8.61
CA LEU A 67 13.56 1.18 -8.87
C LEU A 67 13.33 0.03 -9.85
N THR A 68 12.25 -0.73 -9.67
CA THR A 68 11.91 -1.86 -10.56
C THR A 68 11.62 -1.38 -11.97
N ALA A 69 10.86 -0.28 -12.11
CA ALA A 69 10.58 0.31 -13.41
C ALA A 69 11.85 0.82 -14.11
N GLU A 70 12.81 1.39 -13.36
CA GLU A 70 14.07 1.86 -13.91
C GLU A 70 14.99 0.69 -14.32
N LEU A 71 15.02 -0.39 -13.53
CA LEU A 71 15.71 -1.62 -13.89
C LEU A 71 15.13 -2.25 -15.16
N ASP A 72 13.80 -2.29 -15.29
CA ASP A 72 13.13 -2.80 -16.49
C ASP A 72 13.48 -1.97 -17.71
N LYS A 73 13.50 -0.63 -17.62
CA LYS A 73 13.97 0.23 -18.71
C LYS A 73 15.41 -0.08 -19.09
N GLY A 74 16.31 -0.14 -18.11
CA GLY A 74 17.71 -0.48 -18.34
C GLY A 74 17.88 -1.85 -19.01
N TYR A 75 17.08 -2.83 -18.58
CA TYR A 75 17.06 -4.15 -19.21
C TYR A 75 16.58 -4.11 -20.66
N GLN A 76 15.52 -3.35 -20.96
CA GLN A 76 15.07 -3.15 -22.35
C GLN A 76 16.09 -2.40 -23.20
N ASP A 77 16.81 -1.42 -22.64
CA ASP A 77 17.88 -0.71 -23.34
C ASP A 77 19.06 -1.63 -23.66
N VAL A 78 19.40 -2.56 -22.77
CA VAL A 78 20.39 -3.61 -23.03
C VAL A 78 19.93 -4.52 -24.18
N LEU A 79 18.69 -4.99 -24.16
CA LEU A 79 18.14 -5.81 -25.25
C LEU A 79 18.09 -5.07 -26.59
N ALA A 80 17.80 -3.77 -26.56
CA ALA A 80 17.76 -2.90 -27.73
C ALA A 80 19.15 -2.47 -28.22
N GLY A 81 20.23 -2.88 -27.55
CA GLY A 81 21.61 -2.47 -27.87
C GLY A 81 21.90 -0.99 -27.58
N ARG A 82 21.03 -0.30 -26.83
CA ARG A 82 21.19 1.08 -26.37
C ARG A 82 22.05 1.12 -25.10
N THR A 83 23.24 0.53 -25.18
CA THR A 83 24.18 0.44 -24.05
C THR A 83 25.39 1.33 -24.27
N THR A 84 25.87 1.97 -23.22
CA THR A 84 27.12 2.73 -23.25
C THR A 84 28.27 1.84 -22.73
N PRO A 85 29.43 1.80 -23.40
CA PRO A 85 30.59 1.06 -22.91
C PRO A 85 31.02 1.54 -21.51
N ALA A 86 31.25 0.60 -20.60
CA ALA A 86 31.55 0.90 -19.21
C ALA A 86 32.74 1.88 -19.05
N ARG A 87 33.78 1.74 -19.89
CA ARG A 87 34.96 2.60 -19.88
C ARG A 87 34.63 4.08 -20.15
N GLU A 88 33.66 4.37 -21.01
CA GLU A 88 33.20 5.74 -21.29
C GLU A 88 32.39 6.31 -20.13
N VAL A 89 31.59 5.47 -19.47
CA VAL A 89 30.81 5.86 -18.29
C VAL A 89 31.75 6.20 -17.12
N PHE A 90 32.73 5.34 -16.82
CA PHE A 90 33.72 5.58 -15.76
C PHE A 90 34.53 6.87 -16.00
N ALA A 91 34.98 7.10 -17.24
CA ALA A 91 35.69 8.32 -17.61
C ALA A 91 34.81 9.59 -17.49
N LYS A 92 33.51 9.49 -17.79
CA LYS A 92 32.57 10.61 -17.71
C LYS A 92 32.20 10.99 -16.27
N TYR A 93 32.07 10.01 -15.38
CA TYR A 93 31.63 10.23 -13.99
C TYR A 93 32.77 10.23 -12.96
N GLY A 94 34.03 10.00 -13.39
CA GLY A 94 35.20 10.05 -12.51
C GLY A 94 35.21 8.93 -11.46
N LEU A 95 34.62 7.78 -11.80
CA LEU A 95 34.51 6.58 -10.96
C LEU A 95 35.62 5.58 -11.28
#